data_AF-A0A923VGN6-F1
#
_entry.id   AF-A0A923VGN6-F1
#
_cell.length_a   1.000
_cell.length_b   1.000
_cell.length_c   1.000
_cell.angle_alpha   90.00
_cell.angle_beta   90.00
_cell.angle_gamma   90.00
#
_symmetry.space_group_name_H-M   'P 1'
#
loop_
_entity.id
_entity.type
_entity.pdbx_description
1 polymer ?
#
loop_
_entity_poly.entity_id
_entity_poly.type
_entity_poly.pdbx_seq_one_letter_code
_entity_poly.pdbx_strand_id
1 'polypeptide(L)'
;QLYSFFLVALFIIACGLTILETAANPYASVLGPAETSTLRLNFSQSFNGLAAALAPIIGARLILSKGFADADLNAMSEAARKVALASEASTVKLPYFILGVILVLIAIIFAFTKLPVIQKIEGHVAGKNILHAFKHRHLSWAAAAQFVYVGVQVCVFSLFILYATKSAGISQIKAADYLGACGVAFLIGRFLGTFLMKYIQPQRLLALYAAINILLCIVAIAAHGMITVYAVIGICFFMSIMFPTIFALGIKDLKGDTEFGSSIIIMAIVGGAILPRIFGYISDGTGNIQYGYFVPLACFIFIFLFGWKGYKILPKRN
;
A
#
# COMPACT_ATOMS: atom_id res chain seq x y z
N GLN A 1 19.68 9.31 23.77
CA GLN A 1 18.29 8.82 23.69
C GLN A 1 18.34 7.31 23.84
N LEU A 2 17.48 6.70 24.64
CA LEU A 2 17.46 5.25 24.81
C LEU A 2 16.80 4.62 23.57
N TYR A 3 17.57 3.86 22.79
CA TYR A 3 17.08 3.13 21.62
C TYR A 3 15.84 2.28 21.96
N SER A 4 15.84 1.64 23.13
CA SER A 4 14.71 0.83 23.62
C SER A 4 13.41 1.63 23.75
N PHE A 5 13.48 2.90 24.15
CA PHE A 5 12.29 3.74 24.25
C PHE A 5 11.70 4.03 22.86
N PHE A 6 12.57 4.35 21.89
CA PHE A 6 12.15 4.55 20.50
C PHE A 6 11.54 3.28 19.90
N LEU A 7 12.15 2.11 20.17
CA LEU A 7 11.66 0.82 19.68
C LEU A 7 10.27 0.47 20.23
N VAL A 8 10.03 0.70 21.52
CA VAL A 8 8.71 0.50 22.14
C VAL A 8 7.68 1.46 21.55
N ALA A 9 8.03 2.73 21.36
CA ALA A 9 7.13 3.70 20.73
C ALA A 9 6.79 3.32 19.28
N LEU A 10 7.78 2.86 18.51
CA LEU A 10 7.58 2.37 17.15
C LEU A 10 6.64 1.15 17.10
N PHE A 11 6.79 0.23 18.06
CA PHE A 11 5.91 -0.94 18.19
C PHE A 11 4.47 -0.53 18.50
N ILE A 12 4.25 0.43 19.41
CA ILE A 12 2.92 0.96 19.73
C ILE A 12 2.27 1.57 18.48
N ILE A 13 3.01 2.35 17.69
CA ILE A 13 2.51 2.92 16.43
C ILE A 13 2.13 1.82 15.44
N ALA A 14 2.97 0.78 15.29
CA ALA A 14 2.68 -0.35 14.41
C ALA A 14 1.40 -1.11 14.81
N CYS A 15 1.19 -1.33 16.12
CA CYS A 15 -0.05 -1.89 16.63
C CYS A 15 -1.26 -1.01 16.30
N GLY A 16 -1.15 0.30 16.52
CA GLY A 16 -2.22 1.26 16.23
C GLY A 16 -2.61 1.28 14.75
N LEU A 17 -1.63 1.29 13.84
CA LEU A 17 -1.87 1.22 12.40
C LEU A 17 -2.58 -0.08 12.01
N THR A 18 -2.16 -1.21 12.59
CA THR A 18 -2.79 -2.51 12.31
C THR A 18 -4.26 -2.55 12.78
N ILE A 19 -4.54 -1.99 13.96
CA ILE A 19 -5.92 -1.89 14.48
C ILE A 19 -6.77 -0.99 13.58
N LEU A 20 -6.23 0.17 13.15
CA LEU A 20 -6.94 1.08 12.26
C LEU A 20 -7.24 0.45 10.90
N GLU A 21 -6.28 -0.25 10.29
CA GLU A 21 -6.48 -0.91 8.99
C GLU A 21 -7.50 -2.07 9.06
N THR A 22 -7.49 -2.83 10.17
CA THR A 22 -8.43 -3.93 10.38
C THR A 22 -9.84 -3.46 10.73
N ALA A 23 -10.00 -2.27 11.33
CA ALA A 23 -11.32 -1.72 11.69
C ALA A 23 -11.90 -0.78 10.62
N ALA A 24 -11.10 0.15 10.10
CA ALA A 24 -11.59 1.23 9.23
C ALA A 24 -12.01 0.74 7.84
N ASN A 25 -11.24 -0.16 7.23
CA ASN A 25 -11.55 -0.70 5.90
C ASN A 25 -12.89 -1.45 5.85
N PRO A 26 -13.16 -2.44 6.73
CA PRO A 26 -14.47 -3.11 6.74
C PRO A 26 -15.58 -2.16 7.16
N TYR A 27 -15.33 -1.24 8.11
CA TYR A 27 -16.34 -0.26 8.50
C TYR A 27 -16.78 0.62 7.30
N ALA A 28 -15.83 1.18 6.54
CA ALA A 28 -16.13 1.96 5.33
C ALA A 28 -16.88 1.13 4.27
N SER A 29 -16.50 -0.14 4.13
CA SER A 29 -17.10 -1.11 3.20
C SER A 29 -18.52 -1.54 3.60
N VAL A 30 -18.90 -1.46 4.88
CA VAL A 30 -20.25 -1.83 5.35
C VAL A 30 -21.15 -0.62 5.66
N LEU A 31 -20.58 0.59 5.75
CA LEU A 31 -21.31 1.86 5.95
C LEU A 31 -22.16 2.26 4.73
N GLY A 32 -23.28 1.57 4.48
CA GLY A 32 -24.23 1.83 3.39
C GLY A 32 -24.59 0.57 2.58
N PRO A 33 -25.25 0.74 1.42
CA PRO A 33 -25.69 -0.39 0.59
C PRO A 33 -24.53 -1.31 0.16
N ALA A 34 -24.77 -2.62 0.14
CA ALA A 34 -23.76 -3.61 -0.23
C ALA A 34 -23.24 -3.45 -1.67
N GLU A 35 -24.09 -2.99 -2.58
CA GLU A 35 -23.77 -2.81 -4.01
C GLU A 35 -22.68 -1.76 -4.24
N THR A 36 -22.64 -0.70 -3.42
CA THR A 36 -21.68 0.41 -3.55
C THR A 36 -20.47 0.26 -2.64
N SER A 37 -20.35 -0.87 -1.93
CA SER A 37 -19.29 -1.12 -0.95
C SER A 37 -17.88 -0.88 -1.48
N THR A 38 -17.55 -1.47 -2.64
CA THR A 38 -16.23 -1.31 -3.27
C THR A 38 -15.96 0.12 -3.70
N LEU A 39 -16.97 0.82 -4.23
CA LEU A 39 -16.87 2.21 -4.64
C LEU A 39 -16.58 3.12 -3.44
N ARG A 40 -17.31 2.95 -2.33
CA ARG A 40 -17.10 3.75 -1.12
C ARG A 40 -15.72 3.54 -0.51
N LEU A 41 -15.25 2.29 -0.46
CA LEU A 41 -13.91 1.99 0.04
C LEU A 41 -12.85 2.65 -0.85
N ASN A 42 -12.97 2.56 -2.18
CA ASN A 42 -12.06 3.22 -3.12
C ASN A 42 -12.10 4.75 -3.01
N PHE A 43 -13.29 5.33 -2.80
CA PHE A 43 -13.43 6.77 -2.60
C PHE A 43 -12.76 7.24 -1.30
N SER A 44 -13.01 6.56 -0.19
CA SER A 44 -12.34 6.85 1.09
C SER A 44 -10.82 6.73 0.97
N GLN A 45 -10.34 5.66 0.33
CA GLN A 45 -8.92 5.42 0.08
C GLN A 45 -8.31 6.39 -0.95
N SER A 46 -9.09 7.15 -1.71
CA SER A 46 -8.56 8.23 -2.56
C SER A 46 -7.88 9.33 -1.73
N PHE A 47 -8.37 9.61 -0.53
CA PHE A 47 -7.72 10.55 0.40
C PHE A 47 -6.42 10.00 1.00
N ASN A 48 -6.32 8.68 1.18
CA ASN A 48 -5.04 8.03 1.48
C ASN A 48 -4.05 8.18 0.31
N GLY A 49 -4.52 8.02 -0.93
CA GLY A 49 -3.71 8.28 -2.12
C GLY A 49 -3.21 9.72 -2.20
N LEU A 50 -4.03 10.68 -1.75
CA LEU A 50 -3.67 12.09 -1.68
C LEU A 50 -2.52 12.31 -0.68
N ALA A 51 -2.62 11.69 0.50
CA ALA A 51 -1.55 11.72 1.49
C ALA A 51 -0.25 11.10 0.94
N ALA A 52 -0.33 9.96 0.24
CA ALA A 52 0.83 9.31 -0.36
C ALA A 52 1.54 10.16 -1.44
N ALA A 53 0.78 10.97 -2.19
CA ALA A 53 1.35 11.89 -3.18
C ALA A 53 1.93 13.17 -2.53
N LEU A 54 1.24 13.73 -1.54
CA LEU A 54 1.63 15.00 -0.92
C LEU A 54 2.72 14.86 0.15
N ALA A 55 2.74 13.74 0.89
CA ALA A 55 3.66 13.55 2.02
C ALA A 55 5.14 13.62 1.61
N PRO A 56 5.60 13.01 0.48
CA PRO A 56 6.98 13.19 0.02
C PRO A 56 7.30 14.64 -0.38
N ILE A 57 6.36 15.33 -1.06
CA ILE A 57 6.57 16.70 -1.56
C ILE A 57 6.67 17.68 -0.39
N ILE A 58 5.77 17.56 0.59
CA ILE A 58 5.72 18.41 1.78
C ILE A 58 6.85 18.03 2.73
N GLY A 59 7.04 16.72 2.98
CA GLY A 59 8.08 16.19 3.87
C GLY A 59 9.49 16.53 3.39
N ALA A 60 9.76 16.45 2.08
CA ALA A 60 11.07 16.83 1.54
C ALA A 60 11.38 18.33 1.68
N ARG A 61 10.37 19.19 1.79
CA ARG A 61 10.57 20.64 1.98
C ARG A 61 10.59 21.06 3.44
N LEU A 62 9.84 20.36 4.30
CA LEU A 62 9.69 20.71 5.71
C LEU A 62 10.61 19.93 6.66
N ILE A 63 10.98 18.69 6.31
CA ILE A 63 11.68 17.75 7.22
C ILE A 63 13.13 17.51 6.78
N LEU A 64 13.38 17.43 5.46
CA LEU A 64 14.72 17.27 4.89
C LEU A 64 15.51 18.59 4.98
N SER A 65 15.87 18.99 6.20
CA SER A 65 16.99 19.92 6.43
C SER A 65 18.30 19.21 6.08
N LYS A 66 19.30 19.92 5.56
CA LYS A 66 20.65 19.39 5.26
C LYS A 66 21.21 18.62 6.47
N GLY A 67 21.05 17.30 6.48
CA GLY A 67 21.71 16.41 7.44
C GLY A 67 23.22 16.44 7.20
N PHE A 68 23.98 15.92 8.16
CA PHE A 68 25.42 15.74 7.97
C PHE A 68 25.64 14.52 7.06
N ALA A 69 26.51 14.64 6.05
CA ALA A 69 26.85 13.47 5.23
C ALA A 69 27.57 12.42 6.10
N ASP A 70 27.41 11.14 5.77
CA ASP A 70 28.07 10.05 6.51
C ASP A 70 29.60 10.24 6.57
N ALA A 71 30.20 10.83 5.52
CA ALA A 71 31.62 11.17 5.48
C ALA A 71 32.01 12.22 6.53
N ASP A 72 31.16 13.23 6.75
CA ASP A 72 31.40 14.28 7.75
C ASP A 72 31.20 13.75 9.17
N LEU A 73 30.17 12.91 9.38
CA LEU A 73 29.90 12.28 10.68
C LEU A 73 31.00 11.30 11.11
N ASN A 74 31.63 10.62 10.15
CA ASN A 74 32.73 9.69 10.42
C ASN A 74 34.08 10.41 10.65
N ALA A 75 34.23 11.64 10.16
CA ALA A 75 35.39 12.49 10.43
C ALA A 75 35.29 13.24 11.78
N MET A 76 34.10 13.29 12.39
CA MET A 76 33.86 13.93 13.69
C MET A 76 34.31 13.06 14.87
N SER A 77 34.73 13.70 15.95
CA SER A 77 34.94 13.01 17.23
C SER A 77 33.61 12.43 17.76
N GLU A 78 33.67 11.39 18.59
CA GLU A 78 32.47 10.72 19.11
C GLU A 78 31.53 11.69 19.85
N ALA A 79 32.09 12.68 20.54
CA ALA A 79 31.33 13.74 21.21
C ALA A 79 30.65 14.69 20.20
N ALA A 80 31.38 15.14 19.17
CA ALA A 80 30.82 16.00 18.12
C ALA A 80 29.74 15.29 17.30
N ARG A 81 29.95 14.00 17.00
CA ARG A 81 28.97 13.14 16.32
C ARG A 81 27.67 13.01 17.11
N LYS A 82 27.75 12.81 18.44
CA LYS A 82 26.55 12.75 19.31
C LYS A 82 25.77 14.06 19.31
N VAL A 83 26.45 15.20 19.29
CA VAL A 83 25.82 16.53 19.20
C VAL A 83 25.18 16.76 17.83
N ALA A 84 25.88 16.41 16.75
CA ALA A 84 25.38 16.50 15.38
C ALA A 84 24.11 15.66 15.17
N LEU A 85 24.12 14.39 15.59
CA LEU A 85 22.95 13.50 15.52
C LEU A 85 21.80 13.97 16.42
N ALA A 86 22.09 14.55 17.59
CA ALA A 86 21.06 15.11 18.47
C ALA A 86 20.42 16.37 17.87
N SER A 87 21.20 17.20 17.17
CA SER A 87 20.72 18.35 16.43
C SER A 87 19.83 17.91 15.26
N GLU A 88 20.26 16.92 14.49
CA GLU A 88 19.47 16.34 13.40
C GLU A 88 18.16 15.71 13.91
N ALA A 89 18.21 14.92 14.99
CA ALA A 89 17.00 14.37 15.61
C ALA A 89 16.07 15.44 16.20
N SER A 90 16.55 16.66 16.43
CA SER A 90 15.72 17.76 16.94
C SER A 90 14.85 18.38 15.85
N THR A 91 15.26 18.34 14.58
CA THR A 91 14.53 18.96 13.46
C THR A 91 13.19 18.27 13.22
N VAL A 92 13.10 16.97 13.48
CA VAL A 92 11.87 16.18 13.31
C VAL A 92 10.89 16.34 14.48
N LYS A 93 11.31 16.85 15.65
CA LYS A 93 10.46 16.90 16.86
C LYS A 93 9.17 17.68 16.64
N LEU A 94 9.25 18.86 16.03
CA LEU A 94 8.09 19.72 15.80
C LEU A 94 7.10 19.09 14.81
N PRO A 95 7.51 18.61 13.61
CA PRO A 95 6.63 17.86 12.71
C PRO A 95 5.92 16.68 13.38
N TYR A 96 6.63 15.87 14.17
CA TYR A 96 6.04 14.72 14.87
C TYR A 96 5.08 15.15 15.98
N PHE A 97 5.38 16.24 16.70
CA PHE A 97 4.46 16.79 17.72
C PHE A 97 3.15 17.27 17.08
N ILE A 98 3.23 18.01 15.96
CA ILE A 98 2.06 18.45 15.20
C ILE A 98 1.22 17.25 14.74
N LEU A 99 1.87 16.22 14.19
CA LEU A 99 1.19 14.99 13.77
C LEU A 99 0.48 14.31 14.95
N GLY A 100 1.13 14.23 16.12
CA GLY A 100 0.54 13.68 17.33
C GLY A 100 -0.70 14.45 17.79
N VAL A 101 -0.65 15.78 17.81
CA VAL A 101 -1.80 16.64 18.14
C VAL A 101 -2.96 16.40 17.18
N ILE A 102 -2.69 16.32 15.87
CA ILE A 102 -3.72 16.04 14.86
C ILE A 102 -4.38 14.68 15.10
N LEU A 103 -3.61 13.63 15.41
CA LEU A 103 -4.15 12.30 15.70
C LEU A 103 -5.03 12.30 16.94
N VAL A 104 -4.65 13.03 17.99
CA VAL A 104 -5.48 13.20 19.20
C VAL A 104 -6.78 13.94 18.88
N LEU A 105 -6.72 15.01 18.09
CA LEU A 105 -7.92 15.74 17.66
C LEU A 105 -8.88 14.85 16.86
N ILE A 106 -8.35 14.01 15.96
CA ILE A 106 -9.15 13.03 15.22
C ILE A 106 -9.81 12.05 16.20
N ALA A 107 -9.06 11.51 17.16
CA ALA A 107 -9.61 10.59 18.17
C ALA A 107 -10.74 11.24 18.99
N ILE A 108 -10.58 12.51 19.38
CA ILE A 108 -11.62 13.29 20.09
C ILE A 108 -12.87 13.44 19.22
N ILE A 109 -12.72 13.80 17.94
CA ILE A 109 -13.85 13.92 17.00
C ILE A 109 -14.62 12.60 16.90
N PHE A 110 -13.91 11.48 16.77
CA PHE A 110 -14.54 10.15 16.71
C PHE A 110 -15.24 9.77 18.02
N ALA A 111 -14.70 10.16 19.18
CA ALA A 111 -15.33 9.92 20.48
C ALA A 111 -16.70 10.62 20.63
N PHE A 112 -16.88 11.77 19.98
CA PHE A 112 -18.15 12.50 19.98
C PHE A 112 -19.07 12.19 18.79
N THR A 113 -18.58 11.48 17.78
CA THR A 113 -19.37 11.13 16.60
C THR A 113 -20.18 9.86 16.85
N LYS A 114 -21.51 9.95 16.81
CA LYS A 114 -22.39 8.78 16.88
C LYS A 114 -22.34 8.00 15.57
N LEU A 115 -21.44 7.03 15.51
CA LEU A 115 -21.35 6.12 14.37
C LEU A 115 -22.58 5.18 14.35
N PRO A 116 -23.29 5.06 13.21
CA PRO A 116 -24.42 4.15 13.11
C PRO A 116 -23.95 2.72 13.39
N VAL A 117 -24.68 2.02 14.25
CA VAL A 117 -24.39 0.62 14.54
C VAL A 117 -24.62 -0.17 13.24
N ILE A 118 -23.55 -0.75 12.72
CA ILE A 118 -23.66 -1.75 11.66
C ILE A 118 -24.50 -2.88 12.25
N GLN A 119 -25.75 -3.00 11.80
CA GLN A 119 -26.65 -4.05 12.27
C GLN A 119 -25.93 -5.39 12.07
N LYS A 120 -25.56 -6.05 13.17
CA LYS A 120 -25.33 -7.48 13.15
C LYS A 120 -26.64 -8.08 12.66
N ILE A 121 -26.65 -8.58 11.43
CA ILE A 121 -27.82 -9.26 10.87
C ILE A 121 -28.20 -10.34 11.88
N GLU A 122 -29.34 -10.15 12.55
CA GLU A 122 -29.85 -11.08 13.55
C GLU A 122 -29.94 -12.49 12.91
N GLY A 123 -29.36 -13.49 13.58
CA GLY A 123 -29.31 -14.87 13.08
C GLY A 123 -28.00 -15.29 12.39
N HIS A 124 -26.96 -14.44 12.33
CA HIS A 124 -25.64 -14.87 11.90
C HIS A 124 -24.79 -15.35 13.08
N VAL A 125 -24.49 -16.65 13.11
CA VAL A 125 -23.49 -17.25 14.01
C VAL A 125 -22.18 -16.48 13.82
N ALA A 126 -21.66 -15.88 14.88
CA ALA A 126 -20.33 -15.25 14.86
C ALA A 126 -19.31 -16.24 14.29
N GLY A 127 -18.43 -15.78 13.41
CA GLY A 127 -17.38 -16.62 12.82
C GLY A 127 -16.68 -17.41 13.92
N LYS A 128 -16.60 -18.74 13.79
CA LYS A 128 -16.12 -19.60 14.88
C LYS A 128 -14.65 -19.35 15.19
N ASN A 129 -13.84 -19.12 14.15
CA ASN A 129 -12.40 -18.84 14.23
C ASN A 129 -11.83 -18.38 12.87
N ILE A 130 -10.59 -17.89 12.87
CA ILE A 130 -9.83 -17.49 11.67
C ILE A 130 -9.73 -18.63 10.64
N LEU A 131 -9.58 -19.89 11.07
CA LEU A 131 -9.53 -21.05 10.17
C LEU A 131 -10.83 -21.24 9.40
N HIS A 132 -11.99 -20.97 10.02
CA HIS A 132 -13.28 -21.04 9.36
C HIS A 132 -13.38 -19.97 8.26
N ALA A 133 -12.96 -18.74 8.56
CA ALA A 133 -12.91 -17.67 7.57
C ALA A 133 -12.02 -18.07 6.38
N PHE A 134 -10.82 -18.60 6.65
CA PHE A 134 -9.87 -19.00 5.59
C PHE A 134 -10.39 -20.09 4.63
N LYS A 135 -11.44 -20.84 4.99
CA LYS A 135 -12.08 -21.84 4.10
C LYS A 135 -12.89 -21.20 2.96
N HIS A 136 -13.28 -19.93 3.10
CA HIS A 136 -13.95 -19.20 2.02
C HIS A 136 -12.97 -19.00 0.87
N ARG A 137 -13.20 -19.69 -0.25
CA ARG A 137 -12.26 -19.71 -1.38
C ARG A 137 -11.95 -18.31 -1.90
N HIS A 138 -12.95 -17.44 -2.05
CA HIS A 138 -12.75 -16.07 -2.54
C HIS A 138 -11.91 -15.23 -1.57
N LEU A 139 -12.05 -15.46 -0.25
CA LEU A 139 -11.21 -14.81 0.77
C LEU A 139 -9.76 -15.30 0.72
N SER A 140 -9.49 -16.61 0.62
CA SER A 140 -8.10 -17.09 0.52
C SER A 140 -7.43 -16.57 -0.76
N TRP A 141 -8.18 -16.50 -1.86
CA TRP A 141 -7.73 -15.89 -3.11
C TRP A 141 -7.47 -14.38 -2.96
N ALA A 142 -8.33 -13.66 -2.24
CA ALA A 142 -8.13 -12.24 -1.96
C ALA A 142 -6.92 -11.99 -1.05
N ALA A 143 -6.71 -12.82 -0.03
CA ALA A 143 -5.53 -12.75 0.84
C ALA A 143 -4.24 -12.96 0.04
N ALA A 144 -4.22 -13.97 -0.84
CA ALA A 144 -3.08 -14.19 -1.74
C ALA A 144 -2.90 -13.02 -2.73
N ALA A 145 -3.99 -12.48 -3.27
CA ALA A 145 -3.94 -11.33 -4.20
C ALA A 145 -3.41 -10.08 -3.51
N GLN A 146 -3.81 -9.87 -2.25
CA GLN A 146 -3.34 -8.76 -1.43
C GLN A 146 -1.86 -8.92 -1.06
N PHE A 147 -1.43 -10.14 -0.72
CA PHE A 147 -0.03 -10.45 -0.44
C PHE A 147 0.87 -10.06 -1.61
N VAL A 148 0.52 -10.54 -2.81
CA VAL A 148 1.32 -10.22 -4.00
C VAL A 148 1.21 -8.74 -4.37
N TYR A 149 0.03 -8.12 -4.26
CA TYR A 149 -0.16 -6.71 -4.56
C TYR A 149 0.73 -5.81 -3.68
N VAL A 150 0.70 -6.01 -2.35
CA VAL A 150 1.50 -5.21 -1.42
C VAL A 150 2.99 -5.45 -1.69
N GLY A 151 3.37 -6.70 -1.98
CA GLY A 151 4.72 -7.03 -2.40
C GLY A 151 5.18 -6.23 -3.62
N VAL A 152 4.36 -6.17 -4.68
CA VAL A 152 4.65 -5.35 -5.87
C VAL A 152 4.70 -3.87 -5.54
N GLN A 153 3.79 -3.38 -4.71
CA GLN A 153 3.71 -1.97 -4.36
C GLN A 153 5.01 -1.51 -3.70
N VAL A 154 5.51 -2.30 -2.74
CA VAL A 154 6.79 -2.02 -2.09
C VAL A 154 7.95 -2.17 -3.08
N CYS A 155 7.96 -3.17 -3.95
CA CYS A 155 9.00 -3.29 -4.99
C CYS A 155 9.08 -2.04 -5.87
N VAL A 156 7.93 -1.59 -6.38
CA VAL A 156 7.84 -0.45 -7.30
C VAL A 156 8.27 0.83 -6.60
N PHE A 157 7.70 1.16 -5.43
CA PHE A 157 8.01 2.43 -4.76
C PHE A 157 9.40 2.44 -4.12
N SER A 158 9.79 1.39 -3.40
CA SER A 158 11.06 1.37 -2.66
C SER A 158 12.28 1.26 -3.58
N LEU A 159 12.17 0.58 -4.72
CA LEU A 159 13.28 0.39 -5.64
C LEU A 159 13.21 1.33 -6.85
N PHE A 160 12.23 2.25 -6.92
CA PHE A 160 12.04 3.14 -8.06
C PHE A 160 13.29 3.95 -8.41
N ILE A 161 13.89 4.61 -7.42
CA ILE A 161 15.05 5.49 -7.65
C ILE A 161 16.23 4.67 -8.19
N LEU A 162 16.47 3.51 -7.58
CA LEU A 162 17.53 2.60 -8.03
C LEU A 162 17.25 2.09 -9.45
N TYR A 163 16.01 1.71 -9.74
CA TYR A 163 15.59 1.26 -11.06
C TYR A 163 15.76 2.35 -12.12
N ALA A 164 15.30 3.57 -11.86
CA ALA A 164 15.34 4.67 -12.81
C ALA A 164 16.80 5.11 -13.10
N THR A 165 17.64 5.17 -12.07
CA THR A 165 19.07 5.50 -12.23
C THR A 165 19.82 4.44 -13.03
N LYS A 166 19.55 3.15 -12.80
CA LYS A 166 20.22 2.03 -13.48
C LYS A 166 19.68 1.74 -14.88
N SER A 167 18.38 1.88 -15.12
CA SER A 167 17.76 1.57 -16.43
C SER A 167 17.79 2.73 -17.42
N ALA A 168 17.65 3.97 -16.94
CA ALA A 168 17.57 5.17 -17.78
C ALA A 168 18.79 6.09 -17.65
N GLY A 169 19.73 5.81 -16.74
CA GLY A 169 20.95 6.61 -16.55
C GLY A 169 20.69 8.03 -16.01
N ILE A 170 19.52 8.27 -15.40
CA ILE A 170 19.18 9.59 -14.84
C ILE A 170 19.79 9.78 -13.44
N SER A 171 19.96 11.04 -13.03
CA SER A 171 20.43 11.37 -11.67
C SER A 171 19.42 10.97 -10.61
N GLN A 172 19.89 10.72 -9.38
CA GLN A 172 19.03 10.40 -8.23
C GLN A 172 18.00 11.50 -7.94
N ILE A 173 18.38 12.77 -8.14
CA ILE A 173 17.48 13.91 -7.95
C ILE A 173 16.33 13.86 -8.96
N LYS A 174 16.64 13.70 -10.27
CA LYS A 174 15.60 13.55 -11.29
C LYS A 174 14.73 12.31 -11.05
N ALA A 175 15.33 11.21 -10.62
CA ALA A 175 14.58 10.00 -10.25
C ALA A 175 13.63 10.23 -9.07
N ALA A 176 14.02 11.06 -8.08
CA ALA A 176 13.13 11.45 -6.99
C ALA A 176 11.96 12.33 -7.48
N ASP A 177 12.18 13.23 -8.44
CA ASP A 177 11.09 14.00 -9.07
C ASP A 177 10.09 13.08 -9.80
N TYR A 178 10.60 12.08 -10.54
CA TYR A 178 9.74 11.08 -11.18
C TYR A 178 9.03 10.16 -10.17
N LEU A 179 9.62 9.90 -9.00
CA LEU A 179 8.93 9.20 -7.92
C LEU A 179 7.75 10.04 -7.37
N GLY A 180 7.93 11.36 -7.27
CA GLY A 180 6.83 12.29 -7.00
C GLY A 180 5.73 12.19 -8.06
N ALA A 181 6.12 12.13 -9.34
CA ALA A 181 5.19 11.91 -10.45
C ALA A 181 4.46 10.55 -10.36
N CYS A 182 5.13 9.47 -9.90
CA CYS A 182 4.48 8.18 -9.61
C CYS A 182 3.39 8.33 -8.53
N GLY A 183 3.65 9.09 -7.46
CA GLY A 183 2.66 9.38 -6.42
C GLY A 183 1.44 10.13 -6.97
N VAL A 184 1.67 11.15 -7.80
CA VAL A 184 0.60 11.90 -8.48
C VAL A 184 -0.17 11.01 -9.46
N ALA A 185 0.52 10.18 -10.24
CA ALA A 185 -0.12 9.23 -11.15
C ALA A 185 -0.98 8.21 -10.40
N PHE A 186 -0.50 7.72 -9.25
CA PHE A 186 -1.27 6.84 -8.37
C PHE A 186 -2.53 7.54 -7.82
N LEU A 187 -2.43 8.81 -7.43
CA LEU A 187 -3.56 9.63 -6.99
C LEU A 187 -4.61 9.80 -8.09
N ILE A 188 -4.18 10.26 -9.28
CA ILE A 188 -5.07 10.48 -10.43
C ILE A 188 -5.71 9.16 -10.84
N GLY A 189 -4.92 8.08 -10.91
CA GLY A 189 -5.41 6.74 -11.22
C GLY A 189 -6.47 6.27 -10.22
N ARG A 190 -6.32 6.61 -8.94
CA ARG A 190 -7.29 6.23 -7.89
C ARG A 190 -8.60 6.98 -8.06
N PHE A 191 -8.56 8.30 -8.24
CA PHE A 191 -9.77 9.10 -8.45
C PHE A 191 -10.49 8.71 -9.74
N LEU A 192 -9.75 8.57 -10.85
CA LEU A 192 -10.31 8.16 -12.13
C LEU A 192 -10.87 6.75 -12.06
N GLY A 193 -10.12 5.80 -11.47
CA GLY A 193 -10.56 4.43 -11.30
C GLY A 193 -11.82 4.34 -10.42
N THR A 194 -11.89 5.10 -9.33
CA THR A 194 -13.09 5.21 -8.48
C THR A 194 -14.27 5.75 -9.28
N PHE A 195 -14.06 6.77 -10.12
CA PHE A 195 -15.10 7.29 -11.00
C PHE A 195 -15.57 6.24 -12.03
N LEU A 196 -14.64 5.51 -12.65
CA LEU A 196 -14.93 4.44 -13.60
C LEU A 196 -15.71 3.27 -12.98
N MET A 197 -15.57 3.03 -11.67
CA MET A 197 -16.38 2.02 -10.97
C MET A 197 -17.88 2.32 -10.95
N LYS A 198 -18.30 3.56 -11.26
CA LYS A 198 -19.72 3.88 -11.47
C LYS A 198 -20.28 3.23 -12.75
N TYR A 199 -19.43 2.99 -13.75
CA TYR A 199 -19.83 2.49 -15.06
C TYR A 199 -19.36 1.04 -15.30
N ILE A 200 -18.25 0.64 -14.68
CA ILE A 200 -17.62 -0.67 -14.86
C ILE A 200 -17.63 -1.42 -13.53
N GLN A 201 -18.00 -2.71 -13.56
CA GLN A 201 -17.95 -3.56 -12.37
C GLN A 201 -16.53 -3.64 -11.78
N PRO A 202 -16.34 -3.52 -10.45
CA PRO A 202 -15.02 -3.43 -9.83
C PRO A 202 -14.06 -4.57 -10.18
N GLN A 203 -14.56 -5.81 -10.26
CA GLN A 203 -13.76 -6.98 -10.65
C GLN A 203 -13.22 -6.90 -12.09
N ARG A 204 -14.01 -6.35 -13.02
CA ARG A 204 -13.61 -6.19 -14.43
C ARG A 204 -12.59 -5.07 -14.56
N LEU A 205 -12.79 -3.99 -13.82
CA LEU A 205 -11.84 -2.88 -13.77
C LEU A 205 -10.50 -3.34 -13.16
N LEU A 206 -10.54 -4.13 -12.08
CA LEU A 206 -9.34 -4.73 -11.48
C LEU A 206 -8.58 -5.62 -12.48
N ALA A 207 -9.29 -6.50 -13.19
CA ALA A 207 -8.69 -7.36 -14.21
C ALA A 207 -8.10 -6.53 -15.37
N LEU A 208 -8.80 -5.50 -15.85
CA LEU A 208 -8.30 -4.61 -16.89
C LEU A 208 -7.02 -3.89 -16.45
N TYR A 209 -7.01 -3.32 -15.25
CA TYR A 209 -5.84 -2.63 -14.69
C TYR A 209 -4.65 -3.58 -14.50
N ALA A 210 -4.92 -4.81 -14.04
CA ALA A 210 -3.89 -5.84 -13.94
C ALA A 210 -3.33 -6.25 -15.31
N ALA A 211 -4.17 -6.41 -16.34
CA ALA A 211 -3.75 -6.71 -17.70
C ALA A 211 -2.84 -5.61 -18.29
N ILE A 212 -3.21 -4.35 -18.09
CA ILE A 212 -2.39 -3.21 -18.52
C ILE A 212 -1.04 -3.22 -17.77
N ASN A 213 -1.05 -3.50 -16.47
CA ASN A 213 0.18 -3.59 -15.69
C ASN A 213 1.10 -4.73 -16.12
N ILE A 214 0.56 -5.86 -16.59
CA ILE A 214 1.37 -6.93 -17.17
C ILE A 214 2.11 -6.41 -18.41
N LEU A 215 1.42 -5.71 -19.31
CA LEU A 215 2.03 -5.12 -20.50
C LEU A 215 3.08 -4.07 -20.14
N LEU A 216 2.80 -3.20 -19.17
CA LEU A 216 3.76 -2.19 -18.71
C LEU A 216 4.97 -2.83 -18.02
N CYS A 217 4.82 -3.95 -17.31
CA CYS A 217 5.94 -4.70 -16.76
C CYS A 217 6.82 -5.29 -17.87
N ILE A 218 6.21 -5.81 -18.96
CA ILE A 218 6.97 -6.29 -20.11
C ILE A 218 7.78 -5.13 -20.72
N VAL A 219 7.20 -3.94 -20.84
CA VAL A 219 7.91 -2.74 -21.31
C VAL A 219 9.02 -2.34 -20.33
N ALA A 220 8.78 -2.39 -19.02
CA ALA A 220 9.79 -2.09 -18.00
C ALA A 220 11.00 -3.05 -18.10
N ILE A 221 10.75 -4.32 -18.42
CA ILE A 221 11.79 -5.35 -18.58
C ILE A 221 12.55 -5.20 -19.90
N ALA A 222 11.84 -4.97 -21.01
CA ALA A 222 12.42 -5.07 -22.37
C ALA A 222 12.85 -3.74 -22.99
N ALA A 223 12.32 -2.60 -22.52
CA ALA A 223 12.66 -1.29 -23.07
C ALA A 223 13.94 -0.71 -22.43
N HIS A 224 14.43 0.39 -23.00
CA HIS A 224 15.61 1.10 -22.53
C HIS A 224 15.38 2.61 -22.43
N GLY A 225 16.17 3.29 -21.60
CA GLY A 225 16.10 4.74 -21.43
C GLY A 225 14.82 5.20 -20.72
N MET A 226 14.39 6.43 -20.99
CA MET A 226 13.26 7.06 -20.29
C MET A 226 11.91 6.33 -20.44
N ILE A 227 11.76 5.50 -21.46
CA ILE A 227 10.55 4.69 -21.68
C ILE A 227 10.29 3.76 -20.48
N THR A 228 11.34 3.24 -19.86
CA THR A 228 11.23 2.36 -18.69
C THR A 228 10.66 3.11 -17.47
N VAL A 229 11.05 4.38 -17.30
CA VAL A 229 10.58 5.24 -16.21
C VAL A 229 9.10 5.57 -16.41
N TYR A 230 8.70 5.92 -17.64
CA TYR A 230 7.29 6.19 -17.97
C TYR A 230 6.42 4.94 -17.83
N ALA A 231 6.94 3.76 -18.18
CA ALA A 231 6.24 2.49 -17.98
C ALA A 231 5.95 2.26 -16.48
N VAL A 232 6.93 2.51 -15.60
CA VAL A 232 6.75 2.35 -14.15
C VAL A 232 5.83 3.41 -13.55
N ILE A 233 5.84 4.65 -14.06
CA ILE A 233 4.83 5.67 -13.69
C ILE A 233 3.43 5.19 -14.08
N GLY A 234 3.29 4.61 -15.27
CA GLY A 234 2.06 3.96 -15.72
C GLY A 234 1.64 2.82 -14.79
N ILE A 235 2.59 1.99 -14.33
CA ILE A 235 2.30 0.93 -13.37
C ILE A 235 1.69 1.51 -12.09
N CYS A 236 2.27 2.59 -11.56
CA CYS A 236 1.75 3.28 -10.37
C CYS A 236 0.30 3.76 -10.57
N PHE A 237 -0.02 4.29 -11.76
CA PHE A 237 -1.38 4.71 -12.09
C PHE A 237 -2.40 3.57 -11.99
N PHE A 238 -2.12 2.42 -12.61
CA PHE A 238 -3.05 1.28 -12.60
C PHE A 238 -2.97 0.44 -11.32
N MET A 239 -1.94 0.58 -10.50
CA MET A 239 -1.91 -0.04 -9.16
C MET A 239 -2.86 0.63 -8.16
N SER A 240 -3.30 1.85 -8.44
CA SER A 240 -4.02 2.73 -7.53
C SER A 240 -5.27 2.12 -6.86
N ILE A 241 -6.12 1.44 -7.62
CA ILE A 241 -7.40 0.89 -7.14
C ILE A 241 -7.30 -0.55 -6.61
N MET A 242 -6.16 -1.21 -6.78
CA MET A 242 -6.09 -2.65 -6.59
C MET A 242 -6.28 -3.06 -5.13
N PHE A 243 -5.58 -2.42 -4.18
CA PHE A 243 -5.74 -2.68 -2.74
C PHE A 243 -7.20 -2.63 -2.26
N PRO A 244 -7.92 -1.49 -2.40
CA PRO A 244 -9.30 -1.39 -1.91
C PRO A 244 -10.26 -2.32 -2.68
N THR A 245 -10.00 -2.56 -3.97
CA THR A 245 -10.86 -3.45 -4.76
C THR A 245 -10.68 -4.91 -4.37
N ILE A 246 -9.44 -5.38 -4.18
CA ILE A 246 -9.15 -6.73 -3.69
C ILE A 246 -9.75 -6.92 -2.30
N PHE A 247 -9.56 -5.94 -1.41
CA PHE A 247 -10.11 -5.98 -0.06
C PHE A 247 -11.63 -6.11 -0.07
N ALA A 248 -12.34 -5.19 -0.75
CA ALA A 248 -13.81 -5.20 -0.80
C ALA A 248 -14.37 -6.47 -1.47
N LEU A 249 -13.74 -6.96 -2.53
CA LEU A 249 -14.15 -8.22 -3.18
C LEU A 249 -13.89 -9.44 -2.29
N GLY A 250 -12.80 -9.43 -1.51
CA GLY A 250 -12.44 -10.52 -0.60
C GLY A 250 -13.34 -10.66 0.61
N ILE A 251 -13.83 -9.53 1.15
CA ILE A 251 -14.73 -9.54 2.32
C ILE A 251 -16.22 -9.63 1.96
N LYS A 252 -16.54 -9.66 0.65
CA LYS A 252 -17.92 -9.72 0.17
C LYS A 252 -18.61 -11.00 0.63
N ASP A 253 -19.84 -10.86 1.12
CA ASP A 253 -20.73 -11.95 1.55
C ASP A 253 -20.14 -12.91 2.61
N LEU A 254 -19.14 -12.46 3.39
CA LEU A 254 -18.57 -13.23 4.51
C LEU A 254 -19.48 -13.30 5.75
N LYS A 255 -20.51 -12.45 5.84
CA LYS A 255 -21.45 -12.42 6.96
C LYS A 255 -20.71 -12.33 8.30
N GLY A 256 -20.89 -13.30 9.20
CA GLY A 256 -20.25 -13.37 10.52
C GLY A 256 -18.72 -13.54 10.50
N ASP A 257 -18.12 -13.86 9.35
CA ASP A 257 -16.67 -14.01 9.19
C ASP A 257 -15.97 -12.73 8.71
N THR A 258 -16.70 -11.62 8.50
CA THR A 258 -16.15 -10.38 7.88
C THR A 258 -14.98 -9.77 8.67
N GLU A 259 -15.05 -9.78 9.99
CA GLU A 259 -13.98 -9.26 10.87
C GLU A 259 -12.70 -10.11 10.73
N PHE A 260 -12.83 -11.43 10.88
CA PHE A 260 -11.70 -12.36 10.71
C PHE A 260 -11.13 -12.35 9.29
N GLY A 261 -12.00 -12.24 8.27
CA GLY A 261 -11.58 -12.14 6.88
C GLY A 261 -10.80 -10.86 6.60
N SER A 262 -11.24 -9.74 7.17
CA SER A 262 -10.51 -8.47 7.11
C SER A 262 -9.12 -8.61 7.75
N SER A 263 -9.03 -9.23 8.94
CA SER A 263 -7.74 -9.49 9.60
C SER A 263 -6.80 -10.33 8.75
N ILE A 264 -7.29 -11.39 8.09
CA ILE A 264 -6.49 -12.24 7.19
C ILE A 264 -5.91 -11.41 6.03
N ILE A 265 -6.73 -10.56 5.40
CA ILE A 265 -6.27 -9.71 4.27
C ILE A 265 -5.25 -8.68 4.75
N ILE A 266 -5.41 -8.10 5.95
CA ILE A 266 -4.42 -7.15 6.49
C ILE A 266 -3.11 -7.86 6.87
N MET A 267 -3.16 -9.09 7.39
CA MET A 267 -1.94 -9.87 7.65
C MET A 267 -1.15 -10.16 6.36
N ALA A 268 -1.81 -10.19 5.20
CA ALA A 268 -1.15 -10.37 3.92
C ALA A 268 -0.20 -9.22 3.52
N ILE A 269 -0.27 -8.06 4.19
CA ILE A 269 0.67 -6.93 3.99
C ILE A 269 2.13 -7.33 4.16
N VAL A 270 2.41 -8.42 4.90
CA VAL A 270 3.76 -9.02 5.03
C VAL A 270 4.42 -9.35 3.68
N GLY A 271 3.65 -9.52 2.60
CA GLY A 271 4.20 -9.65 1.24
C GLY A 271 5.11 -8.49 0.82
N GLY A 272 4.89 -7.29 1.37
CA GLY A 272 5.76 -6.12 1.22
C GLY A 272 7.17 -6.29 1.76
N ALA A 273 7.40 -7.18 2.73
CA ALA A 273 8.74 -7.49 3.24
C ALA A 273 9.41 -8.63 2.45
N ILE A 274 8.61 -9.52 1.86
CA ILE A 274 9.10 -10.75 1.22
C ILE A 274 9.44 -10.51 -0.25
N LEU A 275 8.53 -9.91 -1.03
CA LEU A 275 8.74 -9.79 -2.49
C LEU A 275 9.91 -8.88 -2.90
N PRO A 276 10.19 -7.75 -2.22
CA PRO A 276 11.38 -6.95 -2.56
C PRO A 276 12.70 -7.70 -2.38
N ARG A 277 12.77 -8.67 -1.46
CA ARG A 277 13.94 -9.54 -1.33
C ARG A 277 14.12 -10.44 -2.55
N ILE A 278 13.02 -11.00 -3.07
CA ILE A 278 13.04 -11.82 -4.28
C ILE A 278 13.41 -10.96 -5.50
N PHE A 279 12.84 -9.75 -5.59
CA PHE A 279 13.22 -8.78 -6.62
C PHE A 279 14.73 -8.50 -6.58
N GLY A 280 15.27 -8.18 -5.39
CA GLY A 280 16.70 -7.91 -5.19
C GLY A 280 17.57 -9.10 -5.60
N TYR A 281 17.20 -10.31 -5.18
CA TYR A 281 17.93 -11.52 -5.53
C TYR A 281 18.04 -11.74 -7.05
N ILE A 282 16.95 -11.50 -7.80
CA ILE A 282 16.96 -11.62 -9.27
C ILE A 282 17.77 -10.49 -9.90
N SER A 283 17.60 -9.25 -9.44
CA SER A 283 18.35 -8.09 -9.91
C SER A 283 19.86 -8.28 -9.74
N ASP A 284 20.29 -8.68 -8.54
CA ASP A 284 21.68 -8.86 -8.18
C ASP A 284 22.29 -10.08 -8.88
N GLY A 285 21.54 -11.18 -8.99
CA GLY A 285 21.99 -12.41 -9.66
C GLY A 285 22.14 -12.27 -11.18
N THR A 286 21.35 -11.40 -11.80
CA THR A 286 21.41 -11.13 -13.25
C THR A 286 22.28 -9.92 -13.61
N GLY A 287 22.63 -9.10 -12.62
CA GLY A 287 23.31 -7.81 -12.83
C GLY A 287 22.45 -6.73 -13.50
N ASN A 288 21.18 -7.01 -13.81
CA ASN A 288 20.25 -6.06 -14.42
C ASN A 288 18.99 -5.90 -13.57
N ILE A 289 18.79 -4.69 -13.05
CA ILE A 289 17.64 -4.34 -12.22
C ILE A 289 16.30 -4.50 -12.93
N GLN A 290 16.28 -4.41 -14.26
CA GLN A 290 15.06 -4.56 -15.04
C GLN A 290 14.48 -5.96 -14.93
N TYR A 291 15.31 -7.00 -14.81
CA TYR A 291 14.82 -8.36 -14.63
C TYR A 291 14.18 -8.59 -13.26
N GLY A 292 14.43 -7.72 -12.27
CA GLY A 292 13.64 -7.74 -11.03
C GLY A 292 12.13 -7.57 -11.28
N TYR A 293 11.73 -6.88 -12.36
CA TYR A 293 10.32 -6.68 -12.72
C TYR A 293 9.58 -7.96 -13.14
N PHE A 294 10.27 -9.09 -13.33
CA PHE A 294 9.61 -10.39 -13.47
C PHE A 294 8.76 -10.74 -12.22
N VAL A 295 9.15 -10.27 -11.04
CA VAL A 295 8.39 -10.46 -9.80
C VAL A 295 7.05 -9.71 -9.87
N PRO A 296 7.02 -8.37 -10.09
CA PRO A 296 5.80 -7.62 -10.42
C PRO A 296 4.94 -8.26 -11.52
N LEU A 297 5.56 -8.72 -12.61
CA LEU A 297 4.84 -9.32 -13.73
C LEU A 297 4.06 -10.57 -13.30
N ALA A 298 4.72 -11.51 -12.63
CA ALA A 298 4.07 -12.73 -12.13
C ALA A 298 2.95 -12.41 -11.13
N CYS A 299 3.16 -11.41 -10.28
CA CYS A 299 2.17 -10.96 -9.31
C CYS A 299 0.94 -10.32 -9.97
N PHE A 300 1.12 -9.50 -11.02
CA PHE A 300 -0.01 -8.93 -11.75
C PHE A 300 -0.79 -9.98 -12.54
N ILE A 301 -0.14 -11.04 -13.04
CA ILE A 301 -0.84 -12.20 -13.60
C ILE A 301 -1.75 -12.83 -12.54
N PHE A 302 -1.26 -13.00 -11.31
CA PHE A 302 -2.07 -13.54 -10.23
C PHE A 302 -3.26 -12.62 -9.89
N ILE A 303 -3.05 -11.30 -9.82
CA ILE A 303 -4.13 -10.32 -9.57
C ILE A 303 -5.15 -10.31 -10.72
N PHE A 304 -4.72 -10.48 -11.97
CA PHE A 304 -5.61 -10.64 -13.10
C PHE A 304 -6.51 -11.88 -12.96
N LEU A 305 -5.92 -13.02 -12.60
CA LEU A 305 -6.66 -14.27 -12.34
C LEU A 305 -7.66 -14.12 -11.18
N PHE A 306 -7.29 -13.36 -10.14
CA PHE A 306 -8.19 -13.01 -9.06
C PHE A 306 -9.39 -12.17 -9.56
N GLY A 307 -9.14 -11.12 -10.31
CA GLY A 307 -10.19 -10.27 -10.90
C GLY A 307 -11.10 -11.00 -11.89
N TRP A 308 -10.60 -12.04 -12.58
CA TRP A 308 -11.41 -12.83 -13.51
C TRP A 308 -12.22 -13.95 -12.83
N LYS A 309 -11.57 -14.79 -12.03
CA LYS A 309 -12.20 -15.99 -11.42
C LYS A 309 -12.12 -16.00 -9.90
N GLY A 310 -11.02 -15.53 -9.30
CA GLY A 310 -10.76 -15.67 -7.87
C GLY A 310 -11.76 -14.96 -6.95
N TYR A 311 -12.38 -13.86 -7.41
CA TYR A 311 -13.39 -13.13 -6.64
C TYR A 311 -14.74 -13.85 -6.51
N LYS A 312 -15.00 -14.90 -7.32
CA LYS A 312 -16.31 -15.55 -7.37
C LYS A 312 -16.57 -16.37 -6.10
N ILE A 313 -17.70 -16.09 -5.47
CA ILE A 313 -18.22 -16.90 -4.36
C ILE A 313 -18.77 -18.19 -4.96
N LEU A 314 -18.15 -19.32 -4.63
CA LEU A 314 -18.68 -20.61 -5.04
C LEU A 314 -19.83 -21.01 -4.10
N PRO A 315 -20.95 -21.52 -4.63
CA PRO A 315 -21.98 -22.12 -3.79
C PRO A 315 -21.35 -23.26 -2.99
N LYS A 316 -21.67 -23.36 -1.69
CA LYS A 316 -21.26 -24.50 -0.87
C LYS A 316 -21.71 -25.77 -1.59
N ARG A 317 -20.77 -26.67 -1.88
CA ARG A 317 -21.09 -28.04 -2.24
C ARG A 317 -21.77 -28.63 -1.00
N ASN A 318 -23.09 -28.83 -1.08
CA ASN A 318 -23.85 -29.57 -0.08
C ASN A 318 -23.30 -31.00 0.02
#